data_AF-A0A350I6S2-F1
#
_entry.id   AF-A0A350I6S2-F1
#
_cell.length_a   1.000
_cell.length_b   1.000
_cell.length_c   1.000
_cell.angle_alpha   90.00
_cell.angle_beta   90.00
_cell.angle_gamma   90.00
#
_symmetry.space_group_name_H-M   'P 1'
#
loop_
_entity.id
_entity.type
_entity.pdbx_description
1 polymer ?
#
loop_
_entity_poly.entity_id
_entity_poly.type
_entity_poly.pdbx_seq_one_letter_code
_entity_poly.pdbx_strand_id
1 'polypeptide(L)'
;MKTHKGPKPNIIPIKNQYEDELKNYTYLGNQSPTGLKKANHAEMLKHLEEKNGPWFCAQPFVNLYVSNYGVPHACSNTSVTIQNHISSIGLKGIVNQPQCSKLRKEMVDPKMPRDQIIKNCERCIETEHSGHVSTRWQSNKPVYDDPEVSAELERLIDITKEDPEGNIPTPNRFHTIRIKSWGNFCNLRCLMCSPEDSSGVAQEIIDLGEMDAETILKRSEERTGVKMPWKPPLIRYSDHAMDEDEFLEVLSKTSRIQLIGGETWLIKQNIQILETAIEKGWASRLTIFCFSNNFGYPNMKYIHHLLSQFKKVVYRCSMELWGEKNNYIRYPSNWEAVKKNIDLIATLPNVDLGVNPTINPINCGYAHEIIEGAAEYGIVPSFMHTSRPQWFNLKCLPDDIKDIHLSRLYSFGDTSNAALQKVIYYVENAEFDESRYHEMIAGIKRRDKHRGDNILKYFPEWTPHFKGDSYYE
;
A
#
# COMPACT_ATOMS: atom_id res chain seq x y z
N MET A 1 -3.28 -31.47 -45.00
CA MET A 1 -2.19 -30.74 -44.30
C MET A 1 -2.52 -30.73 -42.82
N LYS A 2 -1.76 -31.46 -42.00
CA LYS A 2 -1.95 -31.57 -40.55
C LYS A 2 -1.30 -30.35 -39.89
N THR A 3 -2.09 -29.54 -39.18
CA THR A 3 -1.60 -28.43 -38.36
C THR A 3 -0.97 -28.97 -37.08
N HIS A 4 0.34 -28.76 -36.92
CA HIS A 4 1.05 -28.99 -35.66
C HIS A 4 0.56 -28.00 -34.60
N LYS A 5 -0.30 -28.47 -33.68
CA LYS A 5 -0.52 -27.81 -32.40
C LYS A 5 0.62 -28.24 -31.47
N GLY A 6 1.52 -27.31 -31.14
CA GLY A 6 2.52 -27.51 -30.10
C GLY A 6 1.87 -27.79 -28.74
N PRO A 7 2.59 -28.40 -27.79
CA PRO A 7 2.03 -28.71 -26.48
C PRO A 7 1.70 -27.41 -25.74
N LYS A 8 0.45 -27.27 -25.29
CA LYS A 8 0.07 -26.25 -24.31
C LYS A 8 0.95 -26.45 -23.06
N PRO A 9 1.57 -25.39 -22.49
CA PRO A 9 2.17 -25.52 -21.18
C PRO A 9 1.10 -25.99 -20.19
N ASN A 10 1.44 -26.99 -19.36
CA ASN A 10 0.61 -27.46 -18.27
C ASN A 10 0.44 -26.33 -17.24
N ILE A 11 -0.49 -25.41 -17.49
CA ILE A 11 -1.02 -24.53 -16.47
C ILE A 11 -2.16 -25.33 -15.84
N ILE A 12 -1.91 -25.83 -14.63
CA ILE A 12 -2.89 -26.57 -13.85
C ILE A 12 -4.12 -25.65 -13.67
N PRO A 13 -5.32 -26.05 -14.10
CA PRO A 13 -6.52 -25.32 -13.76
C PRO A 13 -6.77 -25.55 -12.26
N ILE A 14 -6.46 -24.54 -11.44
CA ILE A 14 -6.67 -24.59 -9.99
C ILE A 14 -8.18 -24.50 -9.74
N LYS A 15 -8.81 -25.66 -9.52
CA LYS A 15 -10.19 -25.79 -9.04
C LYS A 15 -10.31 -25.27 -7.60
N ASN A 16 -11.23 -24.33 -7.39
CA ASN A 16 -12.12 -24.09 -6.24
C ASN A 16 -11.75 -24.68 -4.87
N GLN A 17 -10.61 -24.31 -4.27
CA GLN A 17 -10.37 -24.52 -2.83
C GLN A 17 -10.03 -23.24 -2.04
N TYR A 18 -10.06 -22.07 -2.68
CA TYR A 18 -9.61 -20.82 -2.06
C TYR A 18 -10.63 -19.66 -2.14
N GLU A 19 -11.86 -19.91 -2.60
CA GLU A 19 -12.87 -18.85 -2.75
C GLU A 19 -13.36 -18.28 -1.41
N ASP A 20 -13.30 -19.06 -0.32
CA ASP A 20 -13.65 -18.58 1.02
C ASP A 20 -12.50 -17.87 1.74
N GLU A 21 -11.23 -18.10 1.35
CA GLU A 21 -10.07 -17.36 1.88
C GLU A 21 -9.88 -15.98 1.24
N LEU A 22 -10.47 -15.76 0.06
CA LEU A 22 -10.38 -14.49 -0.69
C LEU A 22 -11.23 -13.36 -0.09
N LYS A 23 -12.23 -13.67 0.75
CA LYS A 23 -13.15 -12.67 1.34
C LYS A 23 -12.59 -11.97 2.58
N ASN A 24 -11.54 -12.51 3.21
CA ASN A 24 -11.07 -12.09 4.53
C ASN A 24 -9.58 -11.73 4.60
N TYR A 25 -8.90 -11.42 3.48
CA TYR A 25 -7.46 -11.17 3.53
C TYR A 25 -6.99 -9.75 3.18
N THR A 26 -6.17 -9.29 4.11
CA THR A 26 -5.54 -8.00 4.33
C THR A 26 -4.28 -7.84 3.47
N TYR A 27 -3.98 -6.62 3.04
CA TYR A 27 -2.65 -6.26 2.54
C TYR A 27 -1.64 -6.64 3.66
N LEU A 28 -0.70 -7.55 3.42
CA LEU A 28 0.28 -7.87 4.47
C LEU A 28 1.21 -6.66 4.65
N GLY A 29 1.05 -5.98 5.78
CA GLY A 29 1.97 -4.96 6.25
C GLY A 29 3.35 -5.55 6.44
N ASN A 30 4.33 -4.84 5.90
CA ASN A 30 5.77 -5.02 6.08
C ASN A 30 6.13 -5.51 7.49
N GLN A 31 6.66 -6.73 7.60
CA GLN A 31 7.89 -7.02 8.34
C GLN A 31 8.51 -8.26 7.68
N SER A 32 9.80 -8.19 7.34
CA SER A 32 10.66 -9.36 7.55
C SER A 32 10.80 -9.42 9.08
N PRO A 33 10.13 -10.39 9.74
CA PRO A 33 10.22 -10.51 11.18
C PRO A 33 11.58 -11.12 11.50
N THR A 34 12.18 -10.67 12.60
CA THR A 34 13.34 -11.27 13.27
C THR A 34 14.72 -11.02 12.66
N GLY A 35 15.60 -10.51 13.52
CA GLY A 35 17.02 -10.84 13.45
C GLY A 35 17.19 -12.33 13.74
N LEU A 36 17.09 -13.15 12.72
CA LEU A 36 17.57 -14.52 12.65
C LEU A 36 18.16 -14.69 11.25
N LYS A 37 19.16 -15.56 11.07
CA LYS A 37 19.92 -15.81 9.82
C LYS A 37 19.19 -15.34 8.55
N LYS A 38 19.84 -14.46 7.75
CA LYS A 38 19.31 -13.95 6.47
C LYS A 38 18.59 -15.08 5.72
N ALA A 39 17.28 -14.92 5.55
CA ALA A 39 16.42 -15.95 4.96
C ALA A 39 17.03 -16.44 3.64
N ASN A 40 17.12 -17.76 3.45
CA ASN A 40 17.63 -18.34 2.22
C ASN A 40 16.51 -18.36 1.17
N HIS A 41 16.23 -17.21 0.56
CA HIS A 41 15.15 -17.07 -0.43
C HIS A 41 15.31 -18.01 -1.62
N ALA A 42 16.54 -18.39 -1.99
CA ALA A 42 16.78 -19.35 -3.06
C ALA A 42 16.23 -20.74 -2.72
N GLU A 43 16.47 -21.21 -1.51
CA GLU A 43 15.95 -22.49 -1.02
C GLU A 43 14.44 -22.45 -0.84
N MET A 44 13.91 -21.36 -0.28
CA MET A 44 12.46 -21.16 -0.15
C MET A 44 11.75 -21.16 -1.51
N LEU A 45 12.32 -20.46 -2.50
CA LEU A 45 11.80 -20.43 -3.86
C LEU A 45 11.83 -21.81 -4.50
N LYS A 46 12.93 -22.54 -4.37
CA LYS A 46 13.04 -23.91 -4.89
C LYS A 46 11.96 -24.82 -4.30
N HIS A 47 11.75 -24.77 -2.98
CA HIS A 47 10.69 -25.52 -2.33
C HIS A 47 9.29 -25.14 -2.86
N LEU A 48 9.04 -23.85 -3.08
CA LEU A 48 7.78 -23.38 -3.66
C LEU A 48 7.59 -23.85 -5.11
N GLU A 49 8.65 -23.85 -5.92
CA GLU A 49 8.60 -24.35 -7.30
C GLU A 49 8.37 -25.86 -7.37
N GLU A 50 8.97 -26.64 -6.47
CA GLU A 50 8.74 -28.08 -6.34
C GLU A 50 7.30 -28.39 -5.93
N LYS A 51 6.73 -27.59 -5.02
CA LYS A 51 5.36 -27.78 -4.50
C LYS A 51 4.28 -27.31 -5.47
N ASN A 52 4.47 -26.13 -6.09
CA ASN A 52 3.40 -25.40 -6.80
C ASN A 52 3.67 -25.25 -8.31
N GLY A 53 4.82 -25.69 -8.81
CA GLY A 53 5.28 -25.46 -10.18
C GLY A 53 6.01 -24.12 -10.37
N PRO A 54 6.39 -23.77 -11.61
CA PRO A 54 7.26 -22.63 -11.91
C PRO A 54 6.77 -21.30 -11.33
N TRP A 55 7.71 -20.48 -10.84
CA TRP A 55 7.38 -19.18 -10.28
C TRP A 55 7.00 -18.16 -11.35
N PHE A 56 5.74 -17.74 -11.36
CA PHE A 56 5.22 -16.78 -12.36
C PHE A 56 4.41 -15.64 -11.74
N CYS A 57 4.63 -14.41 -12.22
CA CYS A 57 3.87 -13.21 -11.86
C CYS A 57 3.51 -12.42 -13.13
N ALA A 58 2.24 -12.06 -13.29
CA ALA A 58 1.78 -11.27 -14.42
C ALA A 58 2.16 -9.77 -14.31
N GLN A 59 2.45 -9.28 -13.09
CA GLN A 59 2.64 -7.84 -12.87
C GLN A 59 3.73 -7.21 -13.76
N PRO A 60 4.93 -7.80 -13.95
CA PRO A 60 5.96 -7.19 -14.79
C PRO A 60 5.62 -7.10 -16.29
N PHE A 61 4.51 -7.73 -16.71
CA PHE A 61 4.04 -7.73 -18.10
C PHE A 61 2.92 -6.71 -18.31
N VAL A 62 1.92 -6.68 -17.41
CA VAL A 62 0.66 -5.94 -17.63
C VAL A 62 0.33 -4.89 -16.56
N ASN A 63 1.24 -4.64 -15.61
CA ASN A 63 1.07 -3.59 -14.61
C ASN A 63 2.17 -2.53 -14.70
N LEU A 64 1.83 -1.31 -14.29
CA LEU A 64 2.79 -0.22 -14.10
C LEU A 64 2.74 0.28 -12.65
N TYR A 65 3.92 0.48 -12.06
CA TYR A 65 4.06 1.11 -10.76
C TYR A 65 5.13 2.19 -10.76
N VAL A 66 4.74 3.39 -10.34
CA VAL A 66 5.65 4.50 -10.08
C VAL A 66 5.42 5.03 -8.67
N SER A 67 6.50 5.13 -7.90
CA SER A 67 6.46 5.68 -6.55
C SER A 67 6.20 7.21 -6.54
N ASN A 68 5.93 7.76 -5.37
CA ASN A 68 5.84 9.20 -5.13
C ASN A 68 7.15 9.92 -5.44
N TYR A 69 8.28 9.21 -5.45
CA TYR A 69 9.58 9.76 -5.86
C TYR A 69 9.71 9.97 -7.36
N GLY A 70 8.76 9.48 -8.17
CA GLY A 70 8.92 9.36 -9.61
C GLY A 70 9.91 8.27 -10.01
N VAL A 71 10.21 7.34 -9.11
CA VAL A 71 11.09 6.19 -9.38
C VAL A 71 10.23 4.94 -9.57
N PRO A 72 10.25 4.30 -10.74
CA PRO A 72 9.46 3.10 -11.01
C PRO A 72 9.99 1.85 -10.30
N HIS A 73 9.13 0.84 -10.20
CA HIS A 73 9.53 -0.50 -9.80
C HIS A 73 8.79 -1.55 -10.64
N ALA A 74 9.31 -2.78 -10.70
CA ALA A 74 8.64 -3.89 -11.37
C ALA A 74 7.32 -4.30 -10.71
N CYS A 75 7.14 -3.99 -9.43
CA CYS A 75 5.94 -4.27 -8.64
C CYS A 75 5.89 -3.34 -7.42
N SER A 76 4.69 -3.08 -6.90
CA SER A 76 4.54 -2.28 -5.67
C SER A 76 5.01 -2.96 -4.38
N ASN A 77 5.34 -4.25 -4.42
CA ASN A 77 5.83 -5.01 -3.26
C ASN A 77 7.34 -5.32 -3.31
N THR A 78 8.08 -4.76 -4.28
CA THR A 78 9.53 -4.98 -4.36
C THR A 78 10.32 -3.85 -3.68
N SER A 79 11.50 -4.19 -3.15
CA SER A 79 12.51 -3.26 -2.66
C SER A 79 13.44 -2.76 -3.78
N VAL A 80 13.40 -3.40 -4.96
CA VAL A 80 14.24 -3.03 -6.11
C VAL A 80 13.62 -1.87 -6.87
N THR A 81 14.35 -0.78 -6.99
CA THR A 81 14.00 0.36 -7.85
C THR A 81 14.57 0.20 -9.25
N ILE A 82 13.83 0.69 -10.23
CA ILE A 82 14.41 1.06 -11.52
C ILE A 82 15.30 2.27 -11.26
N GLN A 83 16.58 2.17 -11.62
CA GLN A 83 17.62 3.18 -11.33
C GLN A 83 17.53 4.42 -12.24
N ASN A 84 16.31 4.79 -12.65
CA ASN A 84 16.02 5.92 -13.52
C ASN A 84 14.71 6.58 -13.07
N HIS A 85 14.70 7.90 -13.01
CA HIS A 85 13.51 8.68 -12.74
C HIS A 85 12.60 8.74 -13.98
N ILE A 86 11.27 8.81 -13.80
CA ILE A 86 10.31 8.79 -14.93
C ILE A 86 10.49 9.93 -15.93
N SER A 87 10.96 11.09 -15.49
CA SER A 87 11.29 12.23 -16.37
C SER A 87 12.33 11.87 -17.44
N SER A 88 13.16 10.84 -17.20
CA SER A 88 14.25 10.46 -18.09
C SER A 88 13.86 9.35 -19.06
N ILE A 89 12.91 8.49 -18.67
CA ILE A 89 12.59 7.26 -19.42
C ILE A 89 11.15 7.20 -19.94
N GLY A 90 10.27 8.09 -19.49
CA GLY A 90 8.83 8.02 -19.78
C GLY A 90 8.16 6.79 -19.16
N LEU A 91 6.83 6.70 -19.26
CA LEU A 91 6.05 5.57 -18.75
C LEU A 91 6.25 4.30 -19.58
N LYS A 92 6.31 4.41 -20.90
CA LYS A 92 6.52 3.27 -21.82
C LYS A 92 7.95 2.75 -21.73
N GLY A 93 8.93 3.60 -21.42
CA GLY A 93 10.32 3.16 -21.24
C GLY A 93 10.54 2.33 -19.96
N ILE A 94 9.59 2.35 -19.01
CA ILE A 94 9.65 1.54 -17.77
C ILE A 94 9.71 0.05 -18.10
N VAL A 95 8.88 -0.41 -19.04
CA VAL A 95 8.67 -1.85 -19.23
C VAL A 95 9.96 -2.56 -19.64
N ASN A 96 10.86 -1.91 -20.37
CA ASN A 96 12.11 -2.51 -20.85
C ASN A 96 13.36 -2.07 -20.08
N GLN A 97 13.18 -1.51 -18.88
CA GLN A 97 14.33 -1.34 -17.97
C GLN A 97 14.88 -2.72 -17.57
N PRO A 98 16.22 -2.88 -17.43
CA PRO A 98 16.83 -4.19 -17.17
C PRO A 98 16.27 -4.93 -15.96
N GLN A 99 15.84 -4.21 -14.93
CA GLN A 99 15.21 -4.75 -13.73
C GLN A 99 13.86 -5.43 -14.04
N CYS A 100 13.15 -4.98 -15.07
CA CYS A 100 11.87 -5.56 -15.51
C CYS A 100 12.08 -6.63 -16.58
N SER A 101 12.90 -6.38 -17.60
CA SER A 101 13.08 -7.30 -18.73
C SER A 101 13.73 -8.62 -18.30
N LYS A 102 14.79 -8.55 -17.47
CA LYS A 102 15.44 -9.74 -16.90
C LYS A 102 14.52 -10.51 -15.96
N LEU A 103 13.74 -9.80 -15.13
CA LEU A 103 12.74 -10.43 -14.26
C LEU A 103 11.71 -11.22 -15.06
N ARG A 104 11.21 -10.66 -16.18
CA ARG A 104 10.31 -11.37 -17.08
C ARG A 104 10.96 -12.61 -17.71
N LYS A 105 12.22 -12.53 -18.14
CA LYS A 105 12.94 -13.71 -18.69
C LYS A 105 13.01 -14.85 -17.69
N GLU A 106 13.38 -14.57 -16.44
CA GLU A 106 13.43 -15.58 -15.39
C GLU A 106 12.05 -16.19 -15.09
N MET A 107 10.96 -15.44 -15.29
CA MET A 107 9.59 -15.94 -15.11
C MET A 107 9.11 -16.85 -16.24
N VAL A 108 9.61 -16.68 -17.47
CA VAL A 108 9.18 -17.48 -18.63
C VAL A 108 10.13 -18.64 -18.97
N ASP A 109 11.38 -18.57 -18.53
CA ASP A 109 12.37 -19.65 -18.71
C ASP A 109 12.83 -20.21 -17.36
N PRO A 110 12.26 -21.36 -16.93
CA PRO A 110 12.61 -21.96 -15.66
C PRO A 110 14.07 -22.48 -15.60
N LYS A 111 14.81 -22.53 -16.72
CA LYS A 111 16.22 -22.94 -16.75
C LYS A 111 17.19 -21.81 -16.39
N MET A 112 16.74 -20.56 -16.42
CA MET A 112 17.59 -19.42 -16.07
C MET A 112 17.90 -19.37 -14.56
N PRO A 113 19.03 -18.76 -14.15
CA PRO A 113 19.23 -18.35 -12.77
C PRO A 113 18.06 -17.49 -12.28
N ARG A 114 17.68 -17.62 -11.00
CA ARG A 114 16.53 -16.93 -10.39
C ARG A 114 16.92 -15.63 -9.68
N ASP A 115 18.00 -14.98 -10.11
CA ASP A 115 18.62 -13.87 -9.38
C ASP A 115 17.68 -12.67 -9.26
N GLN A 116 17.00 -12.29 -10.34
CA GLN A 116 16.01 -11.21 -10.32
C GLN A 116 14.75 -11.62 -9.57
N ILE A 117 14.25 -12.86 -9.70
CA ILE A 117 13.09 -13.33 -8.95
C ILE A 117 13.38 -13.27 -7.45
N ILE A 118 14.51 -13.82 -7.00
CA ILE A 118 14.91 -13.81 -5.59
C ILE A 118 15.02 -12.36 -5.10
N LYS A 119 15.71 -11.49 -5.85
CA LYS A 119 15.93 -10.10 -5.47
C LYS A 119 14.64 -9.27 -5.45
N ASN A 120 13.74 -9.46 -6.42
CA ASN A 120 12.55 -8.62 -6.57
C ASN A 120 11.34 -9.15 -5.79
N CYS A 121 11.26 -10.46 -5.56
CA CYS A 121 10.07 -11.13 -5.05
C CYS A 121 10.26 -11.72 -3.63
N GLU A 122 11.33 -11.37 -2.92
CA GLU A 122 11.66 -11.86 -1.56
C GLU A 122 10.44 -11.93 -0.64
N ARG A 123 9.62 -10.87 -0.60
CA ARG A 123 8.44 -10.78 0.27
C ARG A 123 7.35 -11.76 -0.12
N CYS A 124 7.12 -11.97 -1.41
CA CYS A 124 6.15 -12.95 -1.87
C CYS A 124 6.65 -14.38 -1.62
N ILE A 125 7.96 -14.62 -1.79
CA ILE A 125 8.59 -15.91 -1.50
C ILE A 125 8.44 -16.24 -0.02
N GLU A 126 8.79 -15.32 0.88
CA GLU A 126 8.63 -15.49 2.33
C GLU A 126 7.16 -15.73 2.71
N THR A 127 6.25 -14.89 2.21
CA THR A 127 4.81 -14.99 2.50
C THR A 127 4.25 -16.36 2.10
N GLU A 128 4.53 -16.82 0.88
CA GLU A 128 4.03 -18.10 0.37
C GLU A 128 4.72 -19.30 1.04
N HIS A 129 6.01 -19.18 1.36
CA HIS A 129 6.73 -20.21 2.10
C HIS A 129 6.15 -20.41 3.50
N SER A 130 5.70 -19.33 4.14
CA SER A 130 4.95 -19.36 5.40
C SER A 130 3.48 -19.79 5.23
N GLY A 131 3.05 -20.23 4.05
CA GLY A 131 1.70 -20.75 3.80
C GLY A 131 0.62 -19.70 3.53
N HIS A 132 0.98 -18.44 3.32
CA HIS A 132 0.01 -17.35 3.12
C HIS A 132 -0.10 -16.91 1.66
N VAL A 133 -1.23 -16.29 1.31
CA VAL A 133 -1.46 -15.70 -0.02
C VAL A 133 -0.66 -14.40 -0.16
N SER A 134 0.25 -14.35 -1.13
CA SER A 134 1.06 -13.16 -1.42
C SER A 134 0.41 -12.17 -2.39
N THR A 135 1.00 -10.98 -2.49
CA THR A 135 0.68 -9.98 -3.52
C THR A 135 0.78 -10.52 -4.95
N ARG A 136 1.64 -11.54 -5.19
CA ARG A 136 1.75 -12.21 -6.49
C ARG A 136 0.43 -12.89 -6.85
N TRP A 137 -0.09 -13.74 -5.97
CA TRP A 137 -1.36 -14.44 -6.17
C TRP A 137 -2.54 -13.48 -6.32
N GLN A 138 -2.61 -12.47 -5.44
CA GLN A 138 -3.67 -11.45 -5.46
C GLN A 138 -3.68 -10.64 -6.76
N SER A 139 -2.53 -10.49 -7.41
CA SER A 139 -2.43 -9.74 -8.67
C SER A 139 -2.62 -10.62 -9.89
N ASN A 140 -2.21 -11.90 -9.82
CA ASN A 140 -2.37 -12.84 -10.91
C ASN A 140 -3.84 -13.19 -11.15
N LYS A 141 -4.61 -13.48 -10.09
CA LYS A 141 -6.00 -13.93 -10.25
C LYS A 141 -6.85 -12.93 -11.07
N PRO A 142 -6.91 -11.63 -10.74
CA PRO A 142 -7.68 -10.66 -11.52
C PRO A 142 -7.21 -10.49 -12.97
N VAL A 143 -5.92 -10.72 -13.25
CA VAL A 143 -5.38 -10.67 -14.61
C VAL A 143 -5.94 -11.81 -15.46
N TYR A 144 -6.01 -13.02 -14.92
CA TYR A 144 -6.58 -14.18 -15.63
C TYR A 144 -8.11 -14.15 -15.70
N ASP A 145 -8.77 -13.51 -14.74
CA ASP A 145 -10.22 -13.32 -14.75
C ASP A 145 -10.69 -12.25 -15.78
N ASP A 146 -9.76 -11.46 -16.35
CA ASP A 146 -10.01 -10.48 -17.43
C ASP A 146 -9.54 -11.07 -18.78
N PRO A 147 -10.45 -11.50 -19.69
CA PRO A 147 -10.07 -12.17 -20.93
C PRO A 147 -9.18 -11.35 -21.87
N GLU A 148 -9.38 -10.02 -21.93
CA GLU A 148 -8.59 -9.15 -22.79
C GLU A 148 -7.16 -9.02 -22.27
N VAL A 149 -7.01 -8.85 -20.96
CA VAL A 149 -5.71 -8.78 -20.31
C VAL A 149 -5.02 -10.15 -20.35
N SER A 150 -5.74 -11.24 -20.13
CA SER A 150 -5.17 -12.59 -20.20
C SER A 150 -4.61 -12.90 -21.58
N ALA A 151 -5.35 -12.55 -22.65
CA ALA A 151 -4.86 -12.71 -24.02
C ALA A 151 -3.63 -11.84 -24.31
N GLU A 152 -3.61 -10.61 -23.79
CA GLU A 152 -2.44 -9.74 -23.90
C GLU A 152 -1.24 -10.29 -23.13
N LEU A 153 -1.44 -10.84 -21.93
CA LEU A 153 -0.40 -11.48 -21.14
C LEU A 153 0.21 -12.67 -21.90
N GLU A 154 -0.61 -13.54 -22.50
CA GLU A 154 -0.13 -14.66 -23.31
C GLU A 154 0.76 -14.18 -24.48
N ARG A 155 0.30 -13.14 -25.21
CA ARG A 155 1.08 -12.52 -26.29
C ARG A 155 2.43 -12.00 -25.79
N LEU A 156 2.46 -11.30 -24.66
CA LEU A 156 3.69 -10.73 -24.10
C LEU A 156 4.64 -11.81 -23.58
N ILE A 157 4.11 -12.91 -23.02
CA ILE A 157 4.90 -14.08 -22.61
C ILE A 157 5.61 -14.69 -23.81
N ASP A 158 4.90 -14.88 -24.93
CA ASP A 158 5.50 -15.49 -26.12
C ASP A 158 6.59 -14.60 -26.73
N ILE A 159 6.37 -13.29 -26.80
CA ILE A 159 7.40 -12.33 -27.21
C ILE A 159 8.63 -12.41 -26.29
N THR A 160 8.42 -12.49 -24.98
CA THR A 160 9.51 -12.56 -23.99
C THR A 160 10.35 -13.83 -24.14
N LYS A 161 9.74 -14.96 -24.54
CA LYS A 161 10.49 -16.20 -24.81
C LYS A 161 11.43 -16.03 -26.00
N GLU A 162 10.99 -15.34 -27.04
CA GLU A 162 11.73 -15.13 -28.28
C GLU A 162 12.80 -14.01 -28.17
N ASP A 163 12.54 -12.97 -27.38
CA ASP A 163 13.48 -11.86 -27.20
C ASP A 163 14.63 -12.23 -26.24
N PRO A 164 15.90 -12.14 -26.64
CA PRO A 164 17.04 -12.53 -25.78
C PRO A 164 17.13 -11.75 -24.46
N GLU A 165 16.72 -10.48 -24.46
CA GLU A 165 16.85 -9.56 -23.32
C GLU A 165 15.56 -9.43 -22.49
N GLY A 166 14.46 -10.04 -22.92
CA GLY A 166 13.15 -9.96 -22.27
C GLY A 166 12.38 -8.69 -22.56
N ASN A 167 12.72 -8.00 -23.64
CA ASN A 167 12.04 -6.81 -24.07
C ASN A 167 10.66 -7.16 -24.63
N ILE A 168 9.70 -6.28 -24.36
CA ILE A 168 8.34 -6.37 -24.86
C ILE A 168 7.91 -5.03 -25.45
N PRO A 169 6.99 -4.99 -26.43
CA PRO A 169 6.31 -3.76 -26.78
C PRO A 169 5.47 -3.27 -25.59
N THR A 170 5.12 -1.99 -25.57
CA THR A 170 4.13 -1.46 -24.63
C THR A 170 2.86 -2.32 -24.69
N PRO A 171 2.32 -2.78 -23.55
CA PRO A 171 1.08 -3.54 -23.53
C PRO A 171 -0.06 -2.82 -24.25
N ASN A 172 -0.79 -3.56 -25.07
CA ASN A 172 -2.04 -3.09 -25.68
C ASN A 172 -3.15 -2.97 -24.64
N ARG A 173 -3.04 -3.71 -23.54
CA ARG A 173 -3.92 -3.67 -22.39
C ARG A 173 -3.09 -3.73 -21.11
N PHE A 174 -3.26 -2.72 -20.25
CA PHE A 174 -2.75 -2.77 -18.88
C PHE A 174 -3.86 -3.25 -17.96
N HIS A 175 -3.55 -4.20 -17.09
CA HIS A 175 -4.48 -4.57 -16.04
C HIS A 175 -4.55 -3.48 -14.97
N THR A 176 -3.40 -3.09 -14.40
CA THR A 176 -3.35 -2.08 -13.33
C THR A 176 -2.24 -1.07 -13.55
N ILE A 177 -2.58 0.21 -13.48
CA ILE A 177 -1.59 1.27 -13.29
C ILE A 177 -1.72 1.87 -11.89
N ARG A 178 -0.58 2.01 -11.21
CA ARG A 178 -0.46 2.64 -9.89
C ARG A 178 0.66 3.67 -9.98
N ILE A 179 0.29 4.89 -10.33
CA ILE A 179 1.23 6.02 -10.43
C ILE A 179 0.97 6.91 -9.23
N LYS A 180 1.98 7.06 -8.36
CA LYS A 180 1.93 7.93 -7.16
C LYS A 180 2.64 9.27 -7.37
N SER A 181 3.22 9.49 -8.54
CA SER A 181 4.03 10.68 -8.89
C SER A 181 3.18 11.93 -9.13
N TRP A 182 1.94 11.94 -8.64
CA TRP A 182 1.08 13.13 -8.68
C TRP A 182 1.41 14.11 -7.55
N GLY A 183 2.11 13.63 -6.51
CA GLY A 183 2.59 14.42 -5.39
C GLY A 183 2.22 13.84 -4.03
N ASN A 184 2.74 14.45 -2.96
CA ASN A 184 2.54 14.00 -1.58
C ASN A 184 1.68 14.96 -0.75
N PHE A 185 0.99 15.91 -1.38
CA PHE A 185 0.20 16.90 -0.64
C PHE A 185 -0.86 16.22 0.24
N CYS A 186 -0.84 16.54 1.53
CA CYS A 186 -1.75 15.98 2.52
C CYS A 186 -2.04 17.03 3.60
N ASN A 187 -3.29 17.05 4.06
CA ASN A 187 -3.78 17.92 5.13
C ASN A 187 -3.55 17.37 6.55
N LEU A 188 -3.10 16.12 6.68
CA LEU A 188 -2.91 15.45 7.95
C LEU A 188 -1.43 15.19 8.29
N ARG A 189 -1.17 15.06 9.59
CA ARG A 189 0.12 14.84 10.25
C ARG A 189 0.08 13.52 11.03
N CYS A 190 -0.27 12.42 10.35
CA CYS A 190 -0.47 11.14 11.01
C CYS A 190 0.84 10.62 11.65
N LEU A 191 0.77 10.05 12.86
CA LEU A 191 1.96 9.63 13.62
C LEU A 191 2.81 8.54 12.92
N MET A 192 2.20 7.72 12.06
CA MET A 192 2.86 6.61 11.37
C MET A 192 3.35 6.93 9.94
N CYS A 193 2.92 8.06 9.37
CA CYS A 193 3.23 8.39 7.99
C CYS A 193 4.71 8.76 7.81
N SER A 194 5.27 8.47 6.63
CA SER A 194 6.61 8.94 6.28
C SER A 194 6.55 10.37 5.71
N PRO A 195 7.56 11.23 5.93
CA PRO A 195 7.58 12.60 5.40
C PRO A 195 7.46 12.63 3.86
N GLU A 196 7.98 11.60 3.19
CA GLU A 196 7.89 11.50 1.75
C GLU A 196 6.45 11.24 1.24
N ASP A 197 5.60 10.62 2.06
CA ASP A 197 4.23 10.25 1.70
C ASP A 197 3.21 11.32 2.13
N SER A 198 3.56 12.25 3.03
CA SER A 198 2.67 13.34 3.47
C SER A 198 3.44 14.64 3.65
N SER A 199 3.08 15.67 2.88
CA SER A 199 3.62 17.02 3.04
C SER A 199 3.34 17.61 4.42
N GLY A 200 2.20 17.27 5.03
CA GLY A 200 1.86 17.71 6.39
C GLY A 200 2.81 17.12 7.43
N VAL A 201 3.13 15.83 7.32
CA VAL A 201 4.09 15.15 8.20
C VAL A 201 5.51 15.66 7.96
N ALA A 202 5.91 15.86 6.69
CA ALA A 202 7.22 16.43 6.38
C ALA A 202 7.40 17.81 6.99
N GLN A 203 6.39 18.69 6.88
CA GLN A 203 6.45 20.01 7.49
C GLN A 203 6.55 19.92 9.02
N GLU A 204 5.74 19.08 9.66
CA GLU A 204 5.81 18.90 11.13
C GLU A 204 7.18 18.40 11.60
N ILE A 205 7.77 17.44 10.89
CA ILE A 205 9.11 16.93 11.21
C ILE A 205 10.17 18.03 11.11
N ILE A 206 10.06 18.90 10.11
CA ILE A 206 10.95 20.06 9.92
C ILE A 206 10.74 21.07 11.05
N ASP A 207 9.49 21.40 11.37
CA ASP A 207 9.12 22.37 12.42
C ASP A 207 9.60 21.91 13.81
N LEU A 208 9.59 20.60 14.05
CA LEU A 208 10.09 19.97 15.29
C LEU A 208 11.62 19.83 15.33
N GLY A 209 12.33 20.14 14.24
CA GLY A 209 13.77 19.93 14.12
C GLY A 209 14.19 18.45 14.16
N GLU A 210 13.29 17.52 13.85
CA GLU A 210 13.59 16.08 13.84
C GLU A 210 14.40 15.68 12.61
N MET A 211 14.09 16.29 11.46
CA MET A 211 14.89 16.24 10.23
C MET A 211 14.68 17.53 9.44
N ASP A 212 15.75 18.04 8.84
CA ASP A 212 15.64 19.13 7.88
C ASP A 212 15.26 18.62 6.47
N ALA A 213 14.95 19.56 5.57
CA ALA A 213 14.58 19.25 4.19
C ALA A 213 15.70 18.54 3.41
N GLU A 214 16.97 18.84 3.70
CA GLU A 214 18.12 18.19 3.04
C GLU A 214 18.23 16.73 3.45
N THR A 215 18.03 16.42 4.74
CA THR A 215 18.04 15.05 5.27
C THR A 215 16.90 14.21 4.67
N ILE A 216 15.69 14.78 4.53
CA ILE A 216 14.56 14.09 3.89
C ILE A 216 14.86 13.80 2.41
N LEU A 217 15.45 14.76 1.70
CA LEU A 217 15.86 14.60 0.30
C LEU A 217 16.92 13.51 0.17
N LYS A 218 18.03 13.62 0.92
CA LYS A 218 19.14 12.66 0.93
C LYS A 218 18.67 11.25 1.23
N ARG A 219 17.81 11.07 2.25
CA ARG A 219 17.20 9.78 2.60
C ARG A 219 16.43 9.15 1.44
N SER A 220 15.82 9.97 0.58
CA SER A 220 15.07 9.50 -0.58
C SER A 220 16.00 9.14 -1.75
N GLU A 221 17.06 9.91 -1.96
CA GLU A 221 18.11 9.61 -2.93
C GLU A 221 18.85 8.33 -2.57
N GLU A 222 19.23 8.14 -1.30
CA GLU A 222 19.87 6.93 -0.79
C GLU A 222 18.96 5.70 -0.93
N ARG A 223 17.66 5.85 -0.67
CA ARG A 223 16.69 4.76 -0.81
C ARG A 223 16.53 4.30 -2.26
N THR A 224 16.59 5.24 -3.19
CA THR A 224 16.25 4.98 -4.60
C THR A 224 17.48 4.72 -5.47
N GLY A 225 18.64 5.26 -5.08
CA GLY A 225 19.84 5.35 -5.90
C GLY A 225 19.77 6.46 -6.97
N VAL A 226 18.75 7.32 -6.90
CA VAL A 226 18.44 8.30 -7.95
C VAL A 226 18.39 9.70 -7.34
N LYS A 227 18.97 10.68 -8.05
CA LYS A 227 18.89 12.09 -7.66
C LYS A 227 17.46 12.61 -7.83
N MET A 228 16.93 13.28 -6.83
CA MET A 228 15.52 13.68 -6.80
C MET A 228 15.32 15.11 -7.34
N PRO A 229 14.32 15.35 -8.21
CA PRO A 229 14.07 16.67 -8.81
C PRO A 229 13.21 17.61 -7.94
N TRP A 230 12.71 17.13 -6.80
CA TRP A 230 11.77 17.83 -5.92
C TRP A 230 12.43 18.32 -4.63
N LYS A 231 11.71 19.13 -3.84
CA LYS A 231 12.20 19.67 -2.55
C LYS A 231 11.18 19.45 -1.44
N PRO A 232 11.55 18.85 -0.29
CA PRO A 232 10.68 18.76 0.87
C PRO A 232 10.21 20.15 1.35
N PRO A 233 9.03 20.22 2.00
CA PRO A 233 8.16 19.11 2.38
C PRO A 233 7.26 18.58 1.24
N LEU A 234 7.22 19.26 0.10
CA LEU A 234 6.21 19.05 -0.94
C LEU A 234 6.82 18.52 -2.23
N ILE A 235 6.38 17.32 -2.63
CA ILE A 235 6.62 16.76 -3.96
C ILE A 235 5.45 17.18 -4.85
N ARG A 236 5.74 17.89 -5.94
CA ARG A 236 4.74 18.37 -6.90
C ARG A 236 4.73 17.46 -8.13
N TYR A 237 3.55 17.31 -8.73
CA TYR A 237 3.40 16.69 -10.05
C TYR A 237 4.41 17.21 -11.08
N SER A 238 4.61 18.54 -11.13
CA SER A 238 5.53 19.20 -12.07
C SER A 238 6.98 18.78 -11.89
N ASP A 239 7.38 18.35 -10.69
CA ASP A 239 8.76 17.93 -10.42
C ASP A 239 9.09 16.64 -11.19
N HIS A 240 8.07 15.88 -11.58
CA HIS A 240 8.27 14.63 -12.28
C HIS A 240 8.35 14.74 -13.80
N ALA A 241 7.97 15.89 -14.37
CA ALA A 241 7.98 16.16 -15.82
C ALA A 241 7.42 15.01 -16.66
N MET A 242 6.28 14.45 -16.23
CA MET A 242 5.66 13.33 -16.93
C MET A 242 4.97 13.79 -18.21
N ASP A 243 5.13 13.02 -19.28
CA ASP A 243 4.44 13.26 -20.55
C ASP A 243 2.95 12.92 -20.41
N GLU A 244 2.10 13.95 -20.54
CA GLU A 244 0.65 13.84 -20.38
C GLU A 244 0.00 13.04 -21.51
N ASP A 245 0.48 13.18 -22.75
CA ASP A 245 -0.04 12.43 -23.90
C ASP A 245 0.29 10.95 -23.75
N GLU A 246 1.52 10.64 -23.31
CA GLU A 246 1.93 9.28 -22.99
C GLU A 246 1.07 8.68 -21.87
N PHE A 247 0.83 9.43 -20.79
CA PHE A 247 -0.03 9.00 -19.71
C PHE A 247 -1.47 8.74 -20.17
N LEU A 248 -2.05 9.63 -20.97
CA LEU A 248 -3.40 9.46 -21.52
C LEU A 248 -3.50 8.23 -22.42
N GLU A 249 -2.46 7.93 -23.20
CA GLU A 249 -2.42 6.70 -24.00
C GLU A 249 -2.42 5.46 -23.10
N VAL A 250 -1.58 5.43 -22.06
CA VAL A 250 -1.55 4.34 -21.07
C VAL A 250 -2.90 4.19 -20.36
N LEU A 251 -3.49 5.29 -19.93
CA LEU A 251 -4.81 5.32 -19.27
C LEU A 251 -5.90 4.77 -20.19
N SER A 252 -5.87 5.11 -21.47
CA SER A 252 -6.81 4.60 -22.49
C SER A 252 -6.72 3.08 -22.70
N LYS A 253 -5.63 2.43 -22.26
CA LYS A 253 -5.41 0.98 -22.37
C LYS A 253 -5.60 0.25 -21.04
N THR A 254 -5.98 0.95 -19.97
CA THR A 254 -6.00 0.41 -18.60
C THR A 254 -7.36 -0.17 -18.19
N SER A 255 -7.37 -1.27 -17.42
CA SER A 255 -8.59 -1.85 -16.80
C SER A 255 -8.82 -1.33 -15.38
N ARG A 256 -7.76 -1.14 -14.59
CA ARG A 256 -7.80 -0.66 -13.20
C ARG A 256 -6.76 0.43 -12.95
N ILE A 257 -7.18 1.51 -12.30
CA ILE A 257 -6.27 2.55 -11.82
C ILE A 257 -6.29 2.61 -10.30
N GLN A 258 -5.11 2.67 -9.69
CA GLN A 258 -4.95 2.84 -8.26
C GLN A 258 -4.51 4.27 -7.93
N LEU A 259 -5.44 5.06 -7.39
CA LEU A 259 -5.24 6.45 -6.97
C LEU A 259 -4.77 6.47 -5.51
N ILE A 260 -3.51 6.86 -5.32
CA ILE A 260 -2.87 7.03 -4.02
C ILE A 260 -1.95 8.25 -4.12
N GLY A 261 -1.83 9.00 -3.03
CA GLY A 261 -0.85 10.06 -2.85
C GLY A 261 -0.77 10.41 -1.37
N GLY A 262 -0.49 11.68 -1.07
CA GLY A 262 -0.66 12.21 0.28
C GLY A 262 -2.09 12.03 0.78
N GLU A 263 -2.98 12.96 0.45
CA GLU A 263 -4.42 12.72 0.51
C GLU A 263 -4.99 12.66 -0.90
N THR A 264 -5.55 11.52 -1.28
CA THR A 264 -5.92 11.20 -2.67
C THR A 264 -6.80 12.26 -3.30
N TRP A 265 -7.79 12.80 -2.58
CA TRP A 265 -8.70 13.80 -3.14
C TRP A 265 -8.13 15.23 -3.13
N LEU A 266 -7.10 15.49 -2.34
CA LEU A 266 -6.39 16.78 -2.36
C LEU A 266 -5.33 16.87 -3.47
N ILE A 267 -4.98 15.74 -4.09
CA ILE A 267 -4.17 15.72 -5.30
C ILE A 267 -5.06 16.05 -6.50
N LYS A 268 -4.91 17.26 -7.05
CA LYS A 268 -5.69 17.75 -8.19
C LYS A 268 -5.68 16.80 -9.39
N GLN A 269 -4.54 16.20 -9.69
CA GLN A 269 -4.36 15.29 -10.81
C GLN A 269 -5.24 14.04 -10.68
N ASN A 270 -5.48 13.54 -9.47
CA ASN A 270 -6.38 12.41 -9.27
C ASN A 270 -7.82 12.76 -9.70
N ILE A 271 -8.27 13.99 -9.43
CA ILE A 271 -9.59 14.47 -9.87
C ILE A 271 -9.63 14.61 -11.40
N GLN A 272 -8.60 15.22 -11.99
CA GLN A 272 -8.49 15.40 -13.45
C GLN A 272 -8.48 14.07 -14.20
N ILE A 273 -7.89 13.03 -13.63
CA ILE A 273 -7.93 11.67 -14.17
C ILE A 273 -9.37 11.14 -14.19
N LEU A 274 -10.14 11.35 -13.12
CA LEU A 274 -11.54 10.92 -13.07
C LEU A 274 -12.38 11.68 -14.11
N GLU A 275 -12.23 13.01 -14.17
CA GLU A 275 -12.91 13.89 -15.13
C GLU A 275 -12.61 13.45 -16.57
N THR A 276 -11.33 13.30 -16.90
CA THR A 276 -10.88 12.90 -18.25
C THR A 276 -11.42 11.52 -18.63
N ALA A 277 -11.40 10.55 -17.70
CA ALA A 277 -11.93 9.22 -17.95
C ALA A 277 -13.44 9.23 -18.23
N ILE A 278 -14.20 10.13 -17.60
CA ILE A 278 -15.64 10.33 -17.86
C ILE A 278 -15.82 10.98 -19.23
N GLU A 279 -15.13 12.11 -19.49
CA GLU A 279 -15.22 12.86 -20.74
C GLU A 279 -14.87 12.02 -21.98
N LYS A 280 -13.86 11.15 -21.87
CA LYS A 280 -13.44 10.25 -22.95
C LYS A 280 -14.26 8.97 -23.05
N GLY A 281 -15.26 8.78 -22.18
CA GLY A 281 -16.13 7.60 -22.17
C GLY A 281 -15.43 6.31 -21.68
N TRP A 282 -14.36 6.42 -20.90
CA TRP A 282 -13.62 5.27 -20.35
C TRP A 282 -14.13 4.81 -18.98
N ALA A 283 -14.89 5.64 -18.25
CA ALA A 283 -15.33 5.34 -16.89
C ALA A 283 -16.08 4.00 -16.76
N SER A 284 -16.94 3.66 -17.73
CA SER A 284 -17.76 2.44 -17.72
C SER A 284 -16.97 1.12 -17.82
N ARG A 285 -15.69 1.18 -18.22
CA ARG A 285 -14.78 0.01 -18.24
C ARG A 285 -13.69 0.06 -17.17
N LEU A 286 -13.48 1.21 -16.53
CA LEU A 286 -12.40 1.43 -15.57
C LEU A 286 -12.84 1.09 -14.14
N THR A 287 -12.01 0.32 -13.44
CA THR A 287 -12.11 0.15 -11.99
C THR A 287 -11.20 1.13 -11.28
N ILE A 288 -11.75 1.92 -10.35
CA ILE A 288 -10.98 2.79 -9.47
C ILE A 288 -10.61 2.01 -8.21
N PHE A 289 -9.36 2.08 -7.79
CA PHE A 289 -8.93 1.68 -6.46
C PHE A 289 -8.36 2.91 -5.76
N CYS A 290 -8.96 3.37 -4.66
CA CYS A 290 -8.51 4.58 -3.97
C CYS A 290 -8.41 4.38 -2.45
N PHE A 291 -7.46 5.10 -1.85
CA PHE A 291 -7.33 5.23 -0.40
C PHE A 291 -7.57 6.68 -0.02
N SER A 292 -8.35 6.96 1.01
CA SER A 292 -8.55 8.34 1.47
C SER A 292 -8.63 8.39 2.99
N ASN A 293 -8.10 9.48 3.56
CA ASN A 293 -8.27 9.82 4.96
C ASN A 293 -9.70 10.33 5.29
N ASN A 294 -10.53 10.56 4.27
CA ASN A 294 -11.94 11.00 4.35
C ASN A 294 -12.14 12.34 5.06
N PHE A 295 -11.10 13.16 5.18
CA PHE A 295 -11.13 14.42 5.88
C PHE A 295 -10.64 15.57 5.01
N GLY A 296 -11.37 16.69 5.07
CA GLY A 296 -11.01 17.94 4.41
C GLY A 296 -11.67 18.12 3.04
N TYR A 297 -11.12 19.07 2.30
CA TYR A 297 -11.51 19.39 0.93
C TYR A 297 -10.86 18.38 -0.05
N PRO A 298 -11.30 18.26 -1.31
CA PRO A 298 -12.39 18.97 -2.01
C PRO A 298 -13.79 18.56 -1.55
N ASN A 299 -14.82 19.13 -2.17
CA ASN A 299 -16.21 18.78 -1.87
C ASN A 299 -16.48 17.29 -2.16
N MET A 300 -16.69 16.48 -1.11
CA MET A 300 -16.91 15.05 -1.25
C MET A 300 -18.18 14.68 -2.03
N LYS A 301 -19.16 15.58 -2.17
CA LYS A 301 -20.28 15.37 -3.11
C LYS A 301 -19.84 15.35 -4.56
N TYR A 302 -18.82 16.14 -4.90
CA TYR A 302 -18.24 16.14 -6.24
C TYR A 302 -17.48 14.85 -6.51
N ILE A 303 -16.65 14.41 -5.53
CA ILE A 303 -15.95 13.13 -5.62
C ILE A 303 -16.94 11.96 -5.74
N HIS A 304 -17.99 11.96 -4.93
CA HIS A 304 -19.09 10.99 -5.01
C HIS A 304 -19.72 10.96 -6.41
N HIS A 305 -20.05 12.12 -6.97
CA HIS A 305 -20.60 12.23 -8.32
C HIS A 305 -19.66 11.61 -9.37
N LEU A 306 -18.37 11.96 -9.35
CA LEU A 306 -17.38 11.39 -10.28
C LEU A 306 -17.31 9.86 -10.13
N LEU A 307 -17.16 9.36 -8.89
CA LEU A 307 -17.03 7.93 -8.60
C LEU A 307 -18.26 7.11 -9.03
N SER A 308 -19.46 7.69 -9.02
CA SER A 308 -20.69 7.03 -9.47
C SER A 308 -20.68 6.60 -10.94
N GLN A 309 -19.81 7.19 -11.77
CA GLN A 309 -19.76 6.95 -13.21
C GLN A 309 -18.87 5.75 -13.59
N PHE A 310 -18.10 5.20 -12.65
CA PHE A 310 -17.12 4.15 -12.92
C PHE A 310 -17.71 2.74 -12.82
N LYS A 311 -17.13 1.78 -13.54
CA LYS A 311 -17.53 0.35 -13.51
C LYS A 311 -17.61 -0.19 -12.07
N LYS A 312 -16.57 0.06 -11.29
CA LYS A 312 -16.43 -0.36 -9.89
C LYS A 312 -15.46 0.58 -9.20
N VAL A 313 -15.72 0.86 -7.93
CA VAL A 313 -14.84 1.64 -7.06
C VAL A 313 -14.49 0.80 -5.85
N VAL A 314 -13.21 0.48 -5.68
CA VAL A 314 -12.67 -0.12 -4.46
C VAL A 314 -12.14 1.01 -3.60
N TYR A 315 -12.94 1.40 -2.60
CA TYR A 315 -12.66 2.54 -1.75
C TYR A 315 -12.16 2.05 -0.39
N ARG A 316 -10.98 2.48 0.03
CA ARG A 316 -10.37 2.12 1.31
C ARG A 316 -10.23 3.34 2.20
N CYS A 317 -10.94 3.34 3.32
CA CYS A 317 -10.89 4.38 4.33
C CYS A 317 -9.65 4.18 5.22
N SER A 318 -8.71 5.12 5.14
CA SER A 318 -7.55 5.19 6.01
C SER A 318 -7.92 5.86 7.32
N MET A 319 -8.09 5.06 8.36
CA MET A 319 -8.45 5.49 9.71
C MET A 319 -7.89 4.51 10.73
N GLU A 320 -7.52 4.97 11.91
CA GLU A 320 -6.75 4.18 12.88
C GLU A 320 -7.55 3.76 14.08
N LEU A 321 -8.63 4.46 14.37
CA LEU A 321 -9.54 4.25 15.50
C LEU A 321 -10.95 4.61 15.06
N TRP A 322 -11.95 4.01 15.70
CA TRP A 322 -13.33 4.47 15.57
C TRP A 322 -13.57 5.64 16.54
N GLY A 323 -14.23 6.70 16.10
CA GLY A 323 -14.53 7.84 16.96
C GLY A 323 -13.42 8.88 17.09
N GLU A 324 -13.60 9.79 18.05
CA GLU A 324 -12.77 10.97 18.28
C GLU A 324 -11.28 10.66 18.52
N LYS A 325 -10.93 9.46 19.02
CA LYS A 325 -9.52 9.07 19.21
C LYS A 325 -8.74 9.04 17.88
N ASN A 326 -9.41 8.87 16.75
CA ASN A 326 -8.80 8.96 15.43
C ASN A 326 -8.17 10.34 15.18
N ASN A 327 -8.77 11.40 15.74
CA ASN A 327 -8.33 12.79 15.56
C ASN A 327 -6.95 13.04 16.15
N TYR A 328 -6.59 12.32 17.21
CA TYR A 328 -5.28 12.39 17.81
C TYR A 328 -4.19 11.78 16.91
N ILE A 329 -4.40 10.52 16.48
CA ILE A 329 -3.41 9.81 15.66
C ILE A 329 -3.30 10.43 14.26
N ARG A 330 -4.42 10.89 13.69
CA ARG A 330 -4.51 11.53 12.36
C ARG A 330 -4.71 13.05 12.45
N TYR A 331 -3.98 13.74 13.31
CA TYR A 331 -4.11 15.20 13.50
C TYR A 331 -4.00 16.00 12.17
N PRO A 332 -4.81 17.06 11.94
CA PRO A 332 -5.92 17.55 12.75
C PRO A 332 -7.27 17.04 12.20
N SER A 333 -7.43 15.72 11.99
CA SER A 333 -8.70 15.19 11.48
C SER A 333 -9.87 15.51 12.40
N ASN A 334 -11.08 15.42 11.85
CA ASN A 334 -12.32 15.55 12.59
C ASN A 334 -13.21 14.34 12.29
N TRP A 335 -13.51 13.55 13.32
CA TRP A 335 -14.25 12.31 13.22
C TRP A 335 -15.63 12.51 12.61
N GLU A 336 -16.37 13.53 13.03
CA GLU A 336 -17.70 13.83 12.46
C GLU A 336 -17.63 14.09 10.94
N ALA A 337 -16.63 14.85 10.48
CA ALA A 337 -16.41 15.05 9.05
C ALA A 337 -16.00 13.77 8.33
N VAL A 338 -15.13 12.96 8.94
CA VAL A 338 -14.71 11.64 8.43
C VAL A 338 -15.91 10.72 8.27
N LYS A 339 -16.69 10.53 9.33
CA LYS A 339 -17.88 9.67 9.36
C LYS A 339 -18.90 10.11 8.31
N LYS A 340 -19.20 11.41 8.24
CA LYS A 340 -20.09 11.98 7.21
C LYS A 340 -19.64 11.67 5.79
N ASN A 341 -18.34 11.71 5.52
CA ASN A 341 -17.80 11.42 4.19
C ASN A 341 -17.81 9.92 3.89
N ILE A 342 -17.56 9.07 4.88
CA ILE A 342 -17.71 7.62 4.76
C ILE A 342 -19.17 7.26 4.46
N ASP A 343 -20.12 7.82 5.23
CA ASP A 343 -21.57 7.65 5.02
C ASP A 343 -21.98 8.03 3.60
N LEU A 344 -21.48 9.17 3.10
CA LEU A 344 -21.75 9.62 1.74
C LEU A 344 -21.23 8.61 0.70
N ILE A 345 -19.98 8.17 0.81
CA ILE A 345 -19.37 7.22 -0.14
C ILE A 345 -20.06 5.85 -0.08
N ALA A 346 -20.49 5.41 1.10
CA ALA A 346 -21.21 4.14 1.28
C ALA A 346 -22.54 4.09 0.51
N THR A 347 -23.12 5.23 0.12
CA THR A 347 -24.35 5.26 -0.68
C THR A 347 -24.18 4.85 -2.15
N LEU A 348 -22.93 4.75 -2.64
CA LEU A 348 -22.66 4.42 -4.04
C LEU A 348 -22.87 2.91 -4.31
N PRO A 349 -23.74 2.53 -5.25
CA PRO A 349 -24.05 1.11 -5.51
C PRO A 349 -22.88 0.36 -6.17
N ASN A 350 -21.92 1.08 -6.74
CA ASN A 350 -20.72 0.54 -7.40
C ASN A 350 -19.48 0.55 -6.49
N VAL A 351 -19.61 0.88 -5.20
CA VAL A 351 -18.51 0.94 -4.23
C VAL A 351 -18.38 -0.37 -3.45
N ASP A 352 -17.16 -0.88 -3.42
CA ASP A 352 -16.64 -1.85 -2.47
C ASP A 352 -15.89 -1.04 -1.41
N LEU A 353 -16.56 -0.76 -0.29
CA LEU A 353 -16.03 0.03 0.82
C LEU A 353 -15.22 -0.86 1.75
N GLY A 354 -14.08 -0.37 2.23
CA GLY A 354 -13.24 -1.08 3.20
C GLY A 354 -12.59 -0.12 4.19
N VAL A 355 -12.21 -0.63 5.36
CA VAL A 355 -11.56 0.14 6.43
C VAL A 355 -10.15 -0.43 6.65
N ASN A 356 -9.13 0.42 6.64
CA ASN A 356 -7.72 0.02 6.64
C ASN A 356 -6.91 0.72 7.75
N PRO A 357 -7.03 0.24 9.00
CA PRO A 357 -6.22 0.72 10.11
C PRO A 357 -4.80 0.16 10.08
N THR A 358 -3.86 0.99 10.54
CA THR A 358 -2.49 0.56 10.81
C THR A 358 -2.29 0.42 12.32
N ILE A 359 -2.14 -0.81 12.78
CA ILE A 359 -1.88 -1.19 14.16
C ILE A 359 -0.54 -0.59 14.62
N ASN A 360 -0.59 0.14 15.72
CA ASN A 360 0.50 0.86 16.35
C ASN A 360 0.36 0.75 17.89
N PRO A 361 1.35 1.21 18.68
CA PRO A 361 1.32 1.08 20.15
C PRO A 361 0.10 1.70 20.83
N ILE A 362 -0.47 2.75 20.25
CA ILE A 362 -1.57 3.50 20.85
C ILE A 362 -2.92 2.84 20.51
N ASN A 363 -3.14 2.42 19.27
CA ASN A 363 -4.45 1.92 18.83
C ASN A 363 -4.66 0.40 18.95
N CYS A 364 -3.62 -0.39 19.23
CA CYS A 364 -3.72 -1.85 19.09
C CYS A 364 -4.77 -2.48 20.02
N GLY A 365 -4.94 -1.97 21.24
CA GLY A 365 -5.97 -2.43 22.18
C GLY A 365 -7.41 -2.07 21.78
N TYR A 366 -7.60 -1.26 20.74
CA TYR A 366 -8.89 -0.71 20.32
C TYR A 366 -9.39 -1.30 18.99
N ALA A 367 -8.80 -2.39 18.52
CA ALA A 367 -9.19 -3.02 17.26
C ALA A 367 -10.68 -3.45 17.23
N HIS A 368 -11.24 -3.84 18.38
CA HIS A 368 -12.65 -4.19 18.50
C HIS A 368 -13.58 -3.01 18.12
N GLU A 369 -13.28 -1.78 18.54
CA GLU A 369 -14.08 -0.59 18.21
C GLU A 369 -14.17 -0.39 16.68
N ILE A 370 -13.09 -0.70 15.96
CA ILE A 370 -13.05 -0.61 14.49
C ILE A 370 -13.86 -1.73 13.85
N ILE A 371 -13.81 -2.94 14.41
CA ILE A 371 -14.61 -4.09 13.91
C ILE A 371 -16.10 -3.80 14.08
N GLU A 372 -16.52 -3.34 15.25
CA GLU A 372 -17.91 -2.98 15.54
C GLU A 372 -18.40 -1.86 14.62
N GLY A 373 -17.62 -0.78 14.51
CA GLY A 373 -17.97 0.34 13.65
C GLY A 373 -18.03 -0.05 12.17
N ALA A 374 -17.08 -0.84 11.68
CA ALA A 374 -17.07 -1.32 10.30
C ALA A 374 -18.27 -2.23 9.99
N ALA A 375 -18.81 -2.93 11.00
CA ALA A 375 -19.98 -3.77 10.85
C ALA A 375 -21.26 -2.96 10.49
N GLU A 376 -21.33 -1.66 10.80
CA GLU A 376 -22.41 -0.76 10.35
C GLU A 376 -22.55 -0.75 8.82
N TYR A 377 -21.47 -1.03 8.10
CA TYR A 377 -21.41 -1.09 6.63
C TYR A 377 -21.23 -2.50 6.09
N GLY A 378 -21.31 -3.54 6.94
CA GLY A 378 -21.04 -4.93 6.54
C GLY A 378 -19.58 -5.17 6.15
N ILE A 379 -18.63 -4.39 6.67
CA ILE A 379 -17.21 -4.44 6.32
C ILE A 379 -16.44 -5.26 7.34
N VAL A 380 -15.58 -6.16 6.85
CA VAL A 380 -14.51 -6.75 7.66
C VAL A 380 -13.25 -5.87 7.53
N PRO A 381 -12.75 -5.26 8.61
CA PRO A 381 -11.63 -4.34 8.52
C PRO A 381 -10.31 -5.06 8.21
N SER A 382 -9.43 -4.32 7.55
CA SER A 382 -8.16 -4.82 7.07
C SER A 382 -6.99 -4.23 7.84
N PHE A 383 -6.61 -4.86 8.96
CA PHE A 383 -5.50 -4.45 9.83
C PHE A 383 -4.11 -4.65 9.20
N MET A 384 -3.38 -3.54 9.12
CA MET A 384 -1.98 -3.42 8.73
C MET A 384 -1.08 -3.31 9.97
N HIS A 385 0.18 -3.73 9.89
CA HIS A 385 1.16 -3.51 10.95
C HIS A 385 2.04 -2.28 10.66
N THR A 386 2.25 -1.41 11.65
CA THR A 386 3.15 -0.27 11.51
C THR A 386 4.60 -0.73 11.64
N SER A 387 5.34 -0.73 10.53
CA SER A 387 6.76 -1.12 10.52
C SER A 387 7.72 0.06 10.62
N ARG A 388 7.23 1.25 10.25
CA ARG A 388 7.94 2.53 10.26
C ARG A 388 6.93 3.63 10.62
N PRO A 389 7.35 4.70 11.31
CA PRO A 389 8.71 4.97 11.75
C PRO A 389 9.18 4.04 12.90
N GLN A 390 10.50 3.96 13.14
CA GLN A 390 11.03 3.04 14.16
C GLN A 390 10.63 3.45 15.58
N TRP A 391 10.39 4.75 15.80
CA TRP A 391 9.88 5.29 17.07
C TRP A 391 8.38 5.03 17.30
N PHE A 392 7.63 4.52 16.31
CA PHE A 392 6.18 4.31 16.40
C PHE A 392 5.73 2.97 15.82
N ASN A 393 6.13 1.87 16.45
CA ASN A 393 5.68 0.51 16.12
C ASN A 393 5.52 -0.33 17.39
N LEU A 394 4.95 -1.53 17.30
CA LEU A 394 4.62 -2.35 18.49
C LEU A 394 5.80 -2.67 19.41
N LYS A 395 7.05 -2.52 18.98
CA LYS A 395 8.21 -2.65 19.89
C LYS A 395 8.28 -1.53 20.94
N CYS A 396 7.58 -0.42 20.73
CA CYS A 396 7.51 0.67 21.69
C CYS A 396 6.46 0.45 22.80
N LEU A 397 5.71 -0.66 22.78
CA LEU A 397 4.60 -0.91 23.69
C LEU A 397 5.09 -1.49 25.02
N PRO A 398 5.04 -0.75 26.15
CA PRO A 398 5.48 -1.25 27.45
C PRO A 398 4.51 -2.30 28.01
N ASP A 399 5.01 -3.18 28.88
CA ASP A 399 4.28 -4.37 29.36
C ASP A 399 2.96 -4.04 30.09
N ASP A 400 2.94 -2.97 30.90
CA ASP A 400 1.74 -2.55 31.62
C ASP A 400 0.62 -2.08 30.67
N ILE A 401 0.97 -1.35 29.61
CA ILE A 401 0.00 -0.96 28.56
C ILE A 401 -0.36 -2.15 27.68
N LYS A 402 0.59 -3.05 27.39
CA LYS A 402 0.34 -4.29 26.65
C LYS A 402 -0.71 -5.14 27.36
N ASP A 403 -0.61 -5.29 28.67
CA ASP A 403 -1.57 -6.05 29.49
C ASP A 403 -2.96 -5.41 29.46
N ILE A 404 -3.05 -4.08 29.55
CA ILE A 404 -4.32 -3.34 29.43
C ILE A 404 -4.94 -3.57 28.04
N HIS A 405 -4.14 -3.47 26.98
CA HIS A 405 -4.60 -3.66 25.61
C HIS A 405 -5.06 -5.10 25.35
N LEU A 406 -4.30 -6.11 25.79
CA LEU A 406 -4.69 -7.51 25.68
C LEU A 406 -5.97 -7.80 26.47
N SER A 407 -6.07 -7.33 27.71
CA SER A 407 -7.29 -7.44 28.52
C SER A 407 -8.51 -6.86 27.80
N ARG A 408 -8.35 -5.70 27.17
CA ARG A 408 -9.40 -5.06 26.37
C ARG A 408 -9.77 -5.86 25.11
N LEU A 409 -8.80 -6.44 24.42
CA LEU A 409 -9.05 -7.27 23.24
C LEU A 409 -9.74 -8.60 23.61
N TYR A 410 -9.36 -9.20 24.74
CA TYR A 410 -9.93 -10.46 25.22
C TYR A 410 -11.31 -10.31 25.88
N SER A 411 -11.63 -9.14 26.44
CA SER A 411 -12.97 -8.88 26.98
C SER A 411 -14.04 -8.72 25.89
N PHE A 412 -13.64 -8.61 24.64
CA PHE A 412 -14.55 -8.49 23.51
C PHE A 412 -15.14 -9.84 23.09
N GLY A 413 -16.48 -9.88 22.92
CA GLY A 413 -17.31 -11.08 22.98
C GLY A 413 -17.18 -12.12 21.86
N ASP A 414 -16.32 -11.89 20.85
CA ASP A 414 -16.00 -12.91 19.85
C ASP A 414 -14.51 -12.90 19.50
N THR A 415 -13.73 -13.53 20.38
CA THR A 415 -12.33 -13.81 20.09
C THR A 415 -12.17 -14.82 18.95
N SER A 416 -13.21 -15.46 18.41
CA SER A 416 -13.07 -16.27 17.19
C SER A 416 -12.99 -15.44 15.91
N ASN A 417 -13.24 -14.12 15.99
CA ASN A 417 -13.12 -13.22 14.85
C ASN A 417 -11.67 -13.19 14.31
N ALA A 418 -11.48 -13.61 13.06
CA ALA A 418 -10.17 -13.74 12.44
C ALA A 418 -9.39 -12.41 12.37
N ALA A 419 -10.07 -11.28 12.18
CA ALA A 419 -9.43 -9.96 12.14
C ALA A 419 -8.91 -9.56 13.53
N LEU A 420 -9.69 -9.85 14.58
CA LEU A 420 -9.30 -9.61 15.97
C LEU A 420 -8.15 -10.52 16.40
N GLN A 421 -8.23 -11.82 16.08
CA GLN A 421 -7.18 -12.80 16.37
C GLN A 421 -5.83 -12.41 15.79
N LYS A 422 -5.83 -11.87 14.57
CA LYS A 422 -4.60 -11.34 13.96
C LYS A 422 -3.99 -10.19 14.77
N VAL A 423 -4.81 -9.29 15.32
CA VAL A 423 -4.32 -8.19 16.16
C VAL A 423 -3.81 -8.73 17.49
N ILE A 424 -4.56 -9.62 18.15
CA ILE A 424 -4.14 -10.28 19.39
C ILE A 424 -2.77 -10.94 19.20
N TYR A 425 -2.60 -11.73 18.15
CA TYR A 425 -1.32 -12.37 17.82
C TYR A 425 -0.18 -11.35 17.70
N TYR A 426 -0.39 -10.21 17.01
CA TYR A 426 0.64 -9.18 16.91
C TYR A 426 0.99 -8.53 18.24
N VAL A 427 -0.01 -8.30 19.11
CA VAL A 427 0.22 -7.70 20.43
C VAL A 427 0.92 -8.68 21.35
N GLU A 428 0.50 -9.96 21.40
CA GLU A 428 1.14 -11.00 22.22
C GLU A 428 2.62 -11.17 21.86
N ASN A 429 2.93 -11.20 20.56
CA ASN A 429 4.29 -11.38 20.05
C ASN A 429 5.07 -10.05 19.92
N ALA A 430 4.54 -8.94 20.44
CA ALA A 430 5.27 -7.68 20.49
C ALA A 430 6.46 -7.81 21.47
N GLU A 431 7.66 -7.62 20.93
CA GLU A 431 8.92 -7.57 21.68
C GLU A 431 9.22 -6.13 22.12
N PHE A 432 9.15 -5.87 23.42
CA PHE A 432 9.45 -4.55 23.97
C PHE A 432 10.92 -4.16 23.73
N ASP A 433 11.13 -2.93 23.27
CA ASP A 433 12.41 -2.28 23.07
C ASP A 433 12.40 -0.94 23.80
N GLU A 434 13.09 -0.88 24.94
CA GLU A 434 13.12 0.27 25.83
C GLU A 434 13.60 1.55 25.14
N SER A 435 14.60 1.47 24.26
CA SER A 435 15.10 2.62 23.50
C SER A 435 14.01 3.18 22.59
N ARG A 436 13.32 2.31 21.84
CA ARG A 436 12.22 2.73 20.95
C ARG A 436 11.04 3.28 21.72
N TYR A 437 10.74 2.73 22.89
CA TYR A 437 9.73 3.27 23.80
C TYR A 437 10.08 4.69 24.25
N HIS A 438 11.33 4.95 24.67
CA HIS A 438 11.74 6.31 25.05
C HIS A 438 11.69 7.29 23.87
N GLU A 439 12.10 6.86 22.67
CA GLU A 439 11.93 7.64 21.44
C GLU A 439 10.46 7.96 21.17
N MET A 440 9.57 6.98 21.38
CA MET A 440 8.13 7.16 21.22
C MET A 440 7.59 8.21 22.17
N ILE A 441 7.86 8.08 23.48
CA ILE A 441 7.37 9.02 24.50
C ILE A 441 7.91 10.43 24.20
N ALA A 442 9.19 10.57 23.85
CA ALA A 442 9.76 11.86 23.49
C ALA A 442 9.11 12.44 22.21
N GLY A 443 8.84 11.60 21.20
CA GLY A 443 8.19 11.98 19.95
C GLY A 443 6.73 12.43 20.14
N ILE A 444 5.98 11.76 21.01
CA ILE A 444 4.62 12.15 21.41
C ILE A 444 4.67 13.48 22.16
N LYS A 445 5.54 13.62 23.17
CA LYS A 445 5.69 14.88 23.94
C LYS A 445 5.98 16.09 23.06
N ARG A 446 6.87 15.96 22.09
CA ARG A 446 7.17 17.02 21.12
C ARG A 446 5.94 17.39 20.29
N ARG A 447 5.21 16.39 19.78
CA ARG A 447 4.03 16.59 18.94
C ARG A 447 2.86 17.18 19.71
N ASP A 448 2.57 16.69 20.90
CA ASP A 448 1.52 17.22 21.77
C ASP A 448 1.73 18.72 22.04
N LYS A 449 2.95 19.10 22.46
CA LYS A 449 3.33 20.51 22.69
C LYS A 449 3.24 21.35 21.41
N HIS A 450 3.70 20.82 20.28
CA HIS A 450 3.65 21.52 18.99
C HIS A 450 2.22 21.70 18.47
N ARG A 451 1.36 20.70 18.63
CA ARG A 451 -0.04 20.68 18.16
C ARG A 451 -1.00 21.37 19.12
N GLY A 452 -0.58 21.62 20.37
CA GLY A 452 -1.46 22.06 21.45
C GLY A 452 -2.50 20.98 21.82
N ASP A 453 -2.12 19.71 21.72
CA ASP A 453 -2.98 18.55 22.03
C ASP A 453 -2.38 17.72 23.17
N ASN A 454 -3.10 16.73 23.68
CA ASN A 454 -2.66 15.89 24.80
C ASN A 454 -3.15 14.45 24.63
N ILE A 455 -2.21 13.49 24.53
CA ILE A 455 -2.53 12.07 24.42
C ILE A 455 -3.46 11.57 25.52
N LEU A 456 -3.32 12.06 26.75
CA LEU A 456 -4.08 11.59 27.92
C LEU A 456 -5.56 11.97 27.85
N LYS A 457 -5.93 12.94 27.01
CA LYS A 457 -7.34 13.25 26.70
C LYS A 457 -8.05 12.07 26.04
N TYR A 458 -7.32 11.28 25.25
CA TYR A 458 -7.88 10.20 24.43
C TYR A 458 -7.49 8.81 24.95
N PHE A 459 -6.34 8.68 25.60
CA PHE A 459 -5.77 7.42 26.08
C PHE A 459 -5.25 7.56 27.52
N PRO A 460 -6.15 7.69 28.53
CA PRO A 460 -5.78 7.94 29.92
C PRO A 460 -4.97 6.79 30.55
N GLU A 461 -5.00 5.59 29.99
CA GLU A 461 -4.13 4.49 30.45
C GLU A 461 -2.64 4.84 30.37
N TRP A 462 -2.24 5.78 29.51
CA TRP A 462 -0.84 6.20 29.37
C TRP A 462 -0.35 7.15 30.47
N THR A 463 -1.20 7.63 31.38
CA THR A 463 -0.82 8.61 32.43
C THR A 463 0.48 8.27 33.17
N PRO A 464 0.76 7.02 33.60
CA PRO A 464 2.01 6.69 34.28
C PRO A 464 3.27 7.04 33.49
N HIS A 465 3.22 7.01 32.15
CA HIS A 465 4.36 7.24 31.25
C HIS A 465 4.64 8.72 30.98
N PHE A 466 3.73 9.62 31.40
CA PHE A 466 3.86 11.06 31.21
C PHE A 466 4.02 11.83 32.54
N LYS A 467 4.04 11.12 33.68
CA LYS A 467 4.20 11.69 35.02
C LYS A 467 5.49 12.52 35.14
N GLY A 468 5.42 13.65 35.85
CA GLY A 468 6.55 14.55 36.08
C GLY A 468 6.85 15.52 34.94
N ASP A 469 6.00 15.57 33.92
CA ASP A 469 6.04 16.59 32.87
C ASP A 469 4.85 17.54 33.07
N SER A 470 5.13 18.79 33.42
CA SER A 470 4.11 19.79 33.79
C SER A 470 3.09 20.10 32.69
N TYR A 471 3.32 19.66 31.46
CA TYR A 471 2.34 19.76 30.38
C TYR A 471 1.18 18.77 30.54
N TYR A 472 1.40 17.66 31.26
CA TYR A 472 0.48 16.54 31.42
C TYR A 472 -0.11 16.42 32.84
N GLU A 473 0.34 17.27 33.75
CA GLU A 473 -0.21 17.46 35.10
C GLU A 473 -1.28 18.55 35.08
#